data_AF-A0A9X8HG74-F1
#
_entry.id   AF-A0A9X8HG74-F1
#
_cell.length_a   1.000
_cell.length_b   1.000
_cell.length_c   1.000
_cell.angle_alpha   90.00
_cell.angle_beta   90.00
_cell.angle_gamma   90.00
#
_symmetry.space_group_name_H-M   'P 1'
#
loop_
_entity.id
_entity.type
_entity.pdbx_description
1 polymer ?
#
loop_
_entity_poly.entity_id
_entity_poly.type
_entity_poly.pdbx_seq_one_letter_code
_entity_poly.pdbx_strand_id
1 'polypeptide(L)'
;MKRKELLAACESLVKSYDPAIVTVDAHVDEALKGYADADRLFLHQVLYGCVRYKDVLKVVLSNFYQDNSAKCSRNDYTKFLIMGYLALFRLDEIGMAGFHGFVSTHNPTAMHVFLAYLFDDAILHGPVKAEWLRLLDQEFVETQLIAKLVKHRPEIDQVLGHLHAKPFGMAAARESLKQSGGVVRVASKQPTVPVAPNITKPKPRAIPEPTRIPLETKAHPVPDLNKLTLADIQDHQKHRRDAMKEQVRASTTTAYLATV
;
A
#
# COMPACT_ATOMS: atom_id res chain seq x y z
N MET A 1 6.13 24.55 1.80
CA MET A 1 7.11 23.44 1.64
C MET A 1 7.60 23.34 0.19
N LYS A 2 8.66 22.56 -0.13
CA LYS A 2 8.98 22.26 -1.55
C LYS A 2 7.89 21.35 -2.14
N ARG A 3 7.63 21.43 -3.44
CA ARG A 3 6.56 20.61 -4.11
C ARG A 3 6.67 19.11 -3.84
N LYS A 4 7.90 18.57 -3.81
CA LYS A 4 8.15 17.15 -3.52
C LYS A 4 7.77 16.77 -2.09
N GLU A 5 8.09 17.63 -1.12
CA GLU A 5 7.75 17.42 0.30
C GLU A 5 6.23 17.55 0.50
N LEU A 6 5.61 18.51 -0.18
CA LEU A 6 4.17 18.73 -0.12
C LEU A 6 3.38 17.52 -0.66
N LEU A 7 3.82 16.94 -1.79
CA LEU A 7 3.21 15.72 -2.32
C LEU A 7 3.45 14.50 -1.44
N ALA A 8 4.63 14.38 -0.83
CA ALA A 8 4.88 13.31 0.13
C ALA A 8 3.97 13.43 1.37
N ALA A 9 3.71 14.67 1.83
CA ALA A 9 2.74 14.93 2.88
C ALA A 9 1.31 14.59 2.42
N CYS A 10 0.89 14.92 1.19
CA CYS A 10 -0.39 14.49 0.63
C CYS A 10 -0.52 12.95 0.64
N GLU A 11 0.49 12.23 0.14
CA GLU A 11 0.48 10.77 0.11
C GLU A 11 0.37 10.16 1.51
N SER A 12 1.12 10.70 2.47
CA SER A 12 1.07 10.27 3.87
C SER A 12 -0.32 10.50 4.47
N LEU A 13 -0.87 11.71 4.29
CA LEU A 13 -2.16 12.13 4.81
C LEU A 13 -3.32 11.27 4.27
N VAL A 14 -3.32 10.99 2.97
CA VAL A 14 -4.33 10.13 2.34
C VAL A 14 -4.20 8.68 2.78
N LYS A 15 -2.98 8.17 2.99
CA LYS A 15 -2.75 6.78 3.45
C LYS A 15 -3.11 6.56 4.92
N SER A 16 -2.92 7.57 5.77
CA SER A 16 -3.21 7.47 7.20
C SER A 16 -4.69 7.70 7.54
N TYR A 17 -5.49 8.22 6.60
CA TYR A 17 -6.90 8.45 6.80
C TYR A 17 -7.72 7.15 6.72
N ASP A 18 -8.46 6.85 7.78
CA ASP A 18 -9.45 5.77 7.80
C ASP A 18 -10.86 6.34 8.10
N PRO A 19 -11.78 6.31 7.12
CA PRO A 19 -13.14 6.82 7.31
C PRO A 19 -13.97 6.02 8.31
N ALA A 20 -13.57 4.80 8.68
CA ALA A 20 -14.27 4.01 9.70
C ALA A 20 -13.91 4.44 11.14
N ILE A 21 -12.81 5.18 11.31
CA ILE A 21 -12.26 5.53 12.62
C ILE A 21 -12.48 7.02 12.93
N VAL A 22 -12.28 7.90 11.95
CA VAL A 22 -12.22 9.35 12.17
C VAL A 22 -12.86 10.12 11.03
N THR A 23 -13.43 11.28 11.34
CA THR A 23 -13.94 12.21 10.31
C THR A 23 -12.77 12.88 9.58
N VAL A 24 -13.01 13.34 8.35
CA VAL A 24 -11.98 14.02 7.56
C VAL A 24 -11.44 15.24 8.32
N ASP A 25 -12.32 16.06 8.89
CA ASP A 25 -11.92 17.29 9.60
C ASP A 25 -11.07 16.99 10.83
N ALA A 26 -11.47 16.02 11.66
CA ALA A 26 -10.70 15.64 12.85
C ALA A 26 -9.33 15.04 12.49
N HIS A 27 -9.25 14.25 11.41
CA HIS A 27 -7.97 13.73 10.91
C HIS A 27 -7.05 14.85 10.45
N VAL A 28 -7.59 15.82 9.71
CA VAL A 28 -6.83 16.97 9.19
C VAL A 28 -6.30 17.83 10.33
N ASP A 29 -7.13 18.12 11.33
CA ASP A 29 -6.75 18.97 12.45
C ASP A 29 -5.60 18.39 13.27
N GLU A 30 -5.60 17.08 13.49
CA GLU A 30 -4.52 16.40 14.20
C GLU A 30 -3.30 16.19 13.29
N ALA A 31 -3.48 15.63 12.09
CA ALA A 31 -2.37 15.26 11.21
C ALA A 31 -1.62 16.46 10.64
N LEU A 32 -2.28 17.61 10.50
CA LEU A 32 -1.69 18.84 9.96
C LEU A 32 -1.33 19.86 11.03
N LYS A 33 -1.32 19.46 12.30
CA LYS A 33 -0.89 20.31 13.41
C LYS A 33 0.57 20.75 13.20
N GLY A 34 0.79 22.06 13.18
CA GLY A 34 2.13 22.64 13.00
C GLY A 34 2.55 22.87 11.54
N TYR A 35 1.72 22.56 10.55
CA TYR A 35 1.94 23.00 9.17
C TYR A 35 1.61 24.49 9.03
N ALA A 36 2.32 25.18 8.14
CA ALA A 36 1.98 26.55 7.77
C ALA A 36 0.59 26.63 7.11
N ASP A 37 -0.15 27.71 7.32
CA ASP A 37 -1.56 27.83 6.91
C ASP A 37 -1.79 27.54 5.41
N ALA A 38 -0.92 28.04 4.54
CA ALA A 38 -1.02 27.81 3.10
C ALA A 38 -0.81 26.32 2.72
N ASP A 39 0.19 25.67 3.31
CA ASP A 39 0.45 24.24 3.08
C ASP A 39 -0.67 23.39 3.68
N ARG A 40 -1.16 23.75 4.87
CA ARG A 40 -2.29 23.08 5.54
C ARG A 40 -3.56 23.16 4.71
N LEU A 41 -3.89 24.33 4.15
CA LEU A 41 -5.05 24.50 3.29
C LEU A 41 -4.97 23.62 2.04
N PHE A 42 -3.81 23.57 1.38
CA PHE A 42 -3.62 22.72 0.20
C PHE A 42 -3.77 21.23 0.55
N LEU A 43 -3.10 20.77 1.61
CA LEU A 43 -3.16 19.39 2.08
C LEU A 43 -4.59 18.98 2.44
N HIS A 44 -5.31 19.85 3.15
CA HIS A 44 -6.71 19.64 3.49
C HIS A 44 -7.57 19.48 2.23
N GLN A 45 -7.44 20.41 1.27
CA GLN A 45 -8.21 20.35 0.02
C GLN A 45 -7.89 19.11 -0.82
N VAL A 46 -6.65 18.60 -0.80
CA VAL A 46 -6.26 17.38 -1.50
C VAL A 46 -6.90 16.16 -0.84
N LEU A 47 -6.82 16.01 0.48
CA LEU A 47 -7.46 14.90 1.19
C LEU A 47 -8.97 14.93 0.99
N TYR A 48 -9.59 16.08 1.26
CA TYR A 48 -11.04 16.24 1.15
C TYR A 48 -11.52 15.92 -0.26
N GLY A 49 -10.80 16.39 -1.29
CA GLY A 49 -11.10 16.09 -2.69
C GLY A 49 -10.95 14.61 -3.04
N CYS A 50 -9.88 13.95 -2.58
CA CYS A 50 -9.67 12.51 -2.81
C CYS A 50 -10.75 11.66 -2.13
N VAL A 51 -11.25 12.08 -0.97
CA VAL A 51 -12.33 11.40 -0.25
C VAL A 51 -13.69 11.66 -0.92
N ARG A 52 -14.01 12.92 -1.23
CA ARG A 52 -15.28 13.33 -1.82
C ARG A 52 -15.49 12.76 -3.22
N TYR A 53 -14.46 12.76 -4.06
CA TYR A 53 -14.54 12.29 -5.44
C TYR A 53 -13.95 10.89 -5.63
N LYS A 54 -13.85 10.11 -4.54
CA LYS A 54 -13.20 8.79 -4.53
C LYS A 54 -13.73 7.86 -5.61
N ASP A 55 -15.04 7.78 -5.78
CA ASP A 55 -15.66 6.83 -6.72
C ASP A 55 -15.40 7.23 -8.17
N VAL A 56 -15.45 8.54 -8.48
CA VAL A 56 -15.12 9.09 -9.80
C VAL A 56 -13.66 8.81 -10.14
N LEU A 57 -12.74 9.06 -9.20
CA LEU A 57 -11.33 8.80 -9.39
C LEU A 57 -11.05 7.30 -9.54
N LYS A 58 -11.72 6.47 -8.73
CA LYS A 58 -11.57 5.02 -8.76
C LYS A 58 -11.92 4.42 -10.11
N VAL A 59 -12.96 4.92 -10.79
CA VAL A 59 -13.28 4.51 -12.17
C VAL A 59 -12.06 4.63 -13.10
N VAL A 60 -11.42 5.81 -13.10
CA VAL A 60 -10.22 6.04 -13.93
C VAL A 60 -9.08 5.12 -13.53
N LEU A 61 -8.79 5.02 -12.23
CA LEU A 61 -7.69 4.20 -11.71
C LEU A 61 -7.90 2.71 -11.98
N SER A 62 -9.13 2.21 -11.82
CA SER A 62 -9.48 0.81 -12.09
C SER A 62 -9.25 0.46 -13.55
N ASN A 63 -9.76 1.28 -14.47
CA ASN A 63 -9.55 1.10 -15.91
C ASN A 63 -8.05 1.21 -16.26
N PHE A 64 -7.37 2.22 -15.72
CA PHE A 64 -5.93 2.42 -15.92
C PHE A 64 -5.09 1.20 -15.50
N TYR A 65 -5.32 0.67 -14.31
CA TYR A 65 -4.56 -0.49 -13.81
C TYR A 65 -4.92 -1.79 -14.50
N GLN A 66 -6.15 -1.92 -15.02
CA GLN A 66 -6.53 -3.06 -15.86
C GLN A 66 -5.71 -3.06 -17.17
N ASP A 67 -5.61 -1.91 -17.83
CA ASP A 67 -4.95 -1.78 -19.12
C ASP A 67 -3.41 -1.69 -19.01
N ASN A 68 -2.89 -1.20 -17.87
CA ASN A 68 -1.46 -0.91 -17.67
C ASN A 68 -0.82 -1.65 -16.49
N SER A 69 -1.42 -2.76 -16.03
CA SER A 69 -0.92 -3.55 -14.88
C SER A 69 0.56 -3.94 -14.98
N ALA A 70 1.06 -4.21 -16.19
CA ALA A 70 2.47 -4.57 -16.41
C ALA A 70 3.43 -3.37 -16.37
N LYS A 71 2.94 -2.15 -16.57
CA LYS A 71 3.75 -0.92 -16.69
C LYS A 71 3.74 -0.07 -15.41
N CYS A 72 2.82 -0.32 -14.49
CA CYS A 72 2.58 0.54 -13.34
C CYS A 72 2.47 -0.26 -12.04
N SER A 73 3.16 0.22 -10.99
CA SER A 73 3.12 -0.41 -9.68
C SER A 73 1.85 -0.06 -8.92
N ARG A 74 1.28 -1.04 -8.19
CA ARG A 74 0.19 -0.77 -7.24
C ARG A 74 0.61 0.11 -6.07
N ASN A 75 1.92 0.17 -5.77
CA ASN A 75 2.44 1.07 -4.73
C ASN A 75 2.26 2.55 -5.08
N ASP A 76 2.06 2.86 -6.37
CA ASP A 76 1.80 4.21 -6.87
C ASP A 76 0.31 4.59 -6.87
N TYR A 77 -0.57 3.73 -6.35
CA TYR A 77 -2.03 3.97 -6.40
C TYR A 77 -2.42 5.32 -5.78
N THR A 78 -1.97 5.59 -4.55
CA THR A 78 -2.28 6.86 -3.86
C THR A 78 -1.75 8.07 -4.63
N LYS A 79 -0.60 7.92 -5.27
CA LYS A 79 0.00 8.98 -6.08
C LYS A 79 -0.86 9.27 -7.30
N PHE A 80 -1.28 8.26 -8.04
CA PHE A 80 -2.18 8.45 -9.18
C PHE A 80 -3.57 8.94 -8.77
N LEU A 81 -4.06 8.56 -7.59
CA LEU A 81 -5.28 9.12 -7.01
C LEU A 81 -5.16 10.63 -6.82
N ILE A 82 -4.09 11.09 -6.16
CA ILE A 82 -3.83 12.52 -5.94
C ILE A 82 -3.64 13.25 -7.26
N MET A 83 -2.83 12.70 -8.18
CA MET A 83 -2.57 13.33 -9.48
C MET A 83 -3.83 13.39 -10.35
N GLY A 84 -4.67 12.35 -10.32
CA GLY A 84 -5.96 12.34 -10.99
C GLY A 84 -6.92 13.39 -10.42
N TYR A 85 -6.97 13.54 -9.10
CA TYR A 85 -7.76 14.60 -8.45
C TYR A 85 -7.28 15.99 -8.89
N LEU A 86 -5.97 16.22 -8.86
CA LEU A 86 -5.41 17.51 -9.27
C LEU A 86 -5.72 17.81 -10.75
N ALA A 87 -5.61 16.81 -11.64
CA ALA A 87 -5.89 16.98 -13.06
C ALA A 87 -7.39 17.22 -13.36
N LEU A 88 -8.29 16.47 -12.73
CA LEU A 88 -9.73 16.54 -13.00
C LEU A 88 -10.38 17.77 -12.37
N PHE A 89 -10.01 18.12 -11.14
CA PHE A 89 -10.78 19.08 -10.33
C PHE A 89 -10.01 20.36 -10.03
N ARG A 90 -8.68 20.33 -10.04
CA ARG A 90 -7.86 21.48 -9.60
C ARG A 90 -7.01 22.09 -10.69
N LEU A 91 -6.99 21.54 -11.91
CA LEU A 91 -6.05 21.93 -12.95
C LEU A 91 -6.22 23.40 -13.37
N ASP A 92 -7.46 23.87 -13.52
CA ASP A 92 -7.74 25.29 -13.81
C ASP A 92 -7.34 26.22 -12.65
N GLU A 93 -7.42 25.76 -11.39
CA GLU A 93 -7.09 26.58 -10.21
C GLU A 93 -5.59 26.68 -9.97
N ILE A 94 -4.85 25.56 -10.09
CA ILE A 94 -3.40 25.54 -9.88
C ILE A 94 -2.63 25.99 -11.13
N GLY A 95 -3.27 25.94 -12.29
CA GLY A 95 -2.69 26.20 -13.59
C GLY A 95 -1.71 25.11 -14.06
N MET A 96 -1.48 25.07 -15.37
CA MET A 96 -0.61 24.06 -15.98
C MET A 96 0.84 24.11 -15.46
N ALA A 97 1.39 25.31 -15.23
CA ALA A 97 2.74 25.45 -14.68
C ALA A 97 2.86 24.86 -13.26
N GLY A 98 1.84 25.05 -12.42
CA GLY A 98 1.75 24.45 -11.10
C GLY A 98 1.65 22.94 -11.18
N PHE A 99 0.76 22.43 -12.04
CA PHE A 99 0.55 21.01 -12.28
C PHE A 99 1.82 20.32 -12.80
N HIS A 100 2.47 20.87 -13.83
CA HIS A 100 3.74 20.35 -14.35
C HIS A 100 4.84 20.32 -13.28
N GLY A 101 4.83 21.31 -12.37
CA GLY A 101 5.69 21.35 -11.20
C GLY A 101 5.50 20.15 -10.27
N PHE A 102 4.27 19.64 -10.10
CA PHE A 102 3.98 18.43 -9.32
C PHE A 102 4.36 17.16 -10.09
N VAL A 103 3.93 17.05 -11.35
CA VAL A 103 4.27 15.96 -12.28
C VAL A 103 5.78 15.70 -12.31
N SER A 104 6.59 16.76 -12.38
CA SER A 104 8.05 16.67 -12.45
C SER A 104 8.74 16.14 -11.18
N THR A 105 8.03 16.03 -10.05
CA THR A 105 8.60 15.48 -8.80
C THR A 105 8.56 13.94 -8.76
N HIS A 106 7.81 13.32 -9.67
CA HIS A 106 7.57 11.89 -9.72
C HIS A 106 8.44 11.19 -10.78
N ASN A 107 8.34 9.85 -10.83
CA ASN A 107 9.00 9.06 -11.86
C ASN A 107 8.44 9.46 -13.25
N PRO A 108 9.29 9.92 -14.20
CA PRO A 108 8.81 10.41 -15.49
C PRO A 108 8.09 9.36 -16.33
N THR A 109 8.56 8.11 -16.31
CA THR A 109 7.97 7.01 -17.08
C THR A 109 6.58 6.67 -16.58
N ALA A 110 6.42 6.48 -15.27
CA ALA A 110 5.13 6.15 -14.66
C ALA A 110 4.12 7.28 -14.87
N MET A 111 4.55 8.54 -14.72
CA MET A 111 3.69 9.70 -14.91
C MET A 111 3.32 9.92 -16.38
N HIS A 112 4.23 9.63 -17.31
CA HIS A 112 3.92 9.65 -18.74
C HIS A 112 2.82 8.65 -19.07
N VAL A 113 2.94 7.40 -18.62
CA VAL A 113 1.93 6.35 -18.88
C VAL A 113 0.57 6.75 -18.29
N PHE A 114 0.55 7.28 -17.06
CA PHE A 114 -0.68 7.73 -16.42
C PHE A 114 -1.34 8.92 -17.12
N LEU A 115 -0.59 9.98 -17.42
CA LEU A 115 -1.14 11.18 -18.06
C LEU A 115 -1.58 10.91 -19.50
N ALA A 116 -0.82 10.09 -20.25
CA ALA A 116 -1.22 9.68 -21.59
C ALA A 116 -2.57 8.94 -21.57
N TYR A 117 -2.79 8.09 -20.57
CA TYR A 117 -4.06 7.38 -20.40
C TYR A 117 -5.20 8.31 -19.95
N LEU A 118 -4.97 9.14 -18.94
CA LEU A 118 -5.97 10.03 -18.35
C LEU A 118 -6.53 11.04 -19.38
N PHE A 119 -5.72 11.47 -20.32
CA PHE A 119 -6.08 12.46 -21.34
C PHE A 119 -6.37 11.83 -22.72
N ASP A 120 -6.43 10.50 -22.82
CA ASP A 120 -6.75 9.81 -24.07
C ASP A 120 -8.24 9.93 -24.41
N ASP A 121 -8.54 10.38 -25.62
CA ASP A 121 -9.90 10.65 -26.07
C ASP A 121 -10.75 9.38 -26.16
N ALA A 122 -10.18 8.28 -26.65
CA ALA A 122 -10.89 7.01 -26.77
C ALA A 122 -11.18 6.40 -25.40
N ILE A 123 -10.27 6.55 -24.44
CA ILE A 123 -10.48 6.15 -23.05
C ILE A 123 -11.56 7.01 -22.39
N LEU A 124 -11.47 8.33 -22.53
CA LEU A 124 -12.40 9.28 -21.92
C LEU A 124 -13.82 9.11 -22.46
N HIS A 125 -13.99 9.05 -23.78
CA HIS A 125 -15.30 8.91 -24.41
C HIS A 125 -15.82 7.47 -24.46
N GLY A 126 -14.97 6.48 -24.12
CA GLY A 126 -15.32 5.06 -24.08
C GLY A 126 -15.57 4.54 -22.66
N PRO A 127 -14.69 3.68 -22.11
CA PRO A 127 -14.95 2.96 -20.86
C PRO A 127 -15.13 3.89 -19.66
N VAL A 128 -14.36 4.98 -19.57
CA VAL A 128 -14.40 5.90 -18.43
C VAL A 128 -15.73 6.66 -18.40
N LYS A 129 -16.17 7.25 -19.51
CA LYS A 129 -17.48 7.92 -19.59
C LYS A 129 -18.62 6.96 -19.25
N ALA A 130 -18.60 5.75 -19.80
CA ALA A 130 -19.67 4.77 -19.56
C ALA A 130 -19.82 4.42 -18.07
N GLU A 131 -18.71 4.34 -17.33
CA GLU A 131 -18.74 4.12 -15.87
C GLU A 131 -19.11 5.38 -15.09
N TRP A 132 -18.60 6.55 -15.46
CA TRP A 132 -18.97 7.81 -14.80
C TRP A 132 -20.46 8.14 -14.91
N LEU A 133 -21.09 7.85 -16.05
CA LEU A 133 -22.54 8.03 -16.25
C LEU A 133 -23.41 7.15 -15.34
N ARG A 134 -22.83 6.12 -14.69
CA ARG A 134 -23.53 5.34 -13.66
C ARG A 134 -23.53 6.02 -12.29
N LEU A 135 -22.62 6.97 -12.08
CA LEU A 135 -22.39 7.65 -10.81
C LEU A 135 -22.89 9.09 -10.81
N LEU A 136 -22.84 9.75 -11.97
CA LEU A 136 -23.07 11.17 -12.15
C LEU A 136 -24.00 11.41 -13.35
N ASP A 137 -24.63 12.57 -13.39
CA ASP A 137 -25.44 12.99 -14.53
C ASP A 137 -24.59 13.27 -15.77
N GLN A 138 -25.21 13.14 -16.94
CA GLN A 138 -24.52 13.27 -18.22
C GLN A 138 -23.94 14.67 -18.44
N GLU A 139 -24.68 15.71 -18.06
CA GLU A 139 -24.24 17.09 -18.24
C GLU A 139 -22.96 17.35 -17.44
N PHE A 140 -22.90 16.91 -16.18
CA PHE A 140 -21.72 17.05 -15.35
C PHE A 140 -20.53 16.26 -15.92
N VAL A 141 -20.73 15.01 -16.36
CA VAL A 141 -19.65 14.20 -16.93
C VAL A 141 -19.08 14.85 -18.19
N GLU A 142 -19.93 15.30 -19.10
CA GLU A 142 -19.49 15.87 -20.36
C GLU A 142 -18.86 17.26 -20.18
N THR A 143 -19.48 18.13 -19.38
CA THR A 143 -19.06 19.53 -19.26
C THR A 143 -17.99 19.75 -18.19
N GLN A 144 -18.09 19.09 -17.03
CA GLN A 144 -17.22 19.36 -15.89
C GLN A 144 -16.01 18.43 -15.82
N LEU A 145 -16.10 17.22 -16.38
CA LEU A 145 -14.98 16.26 -16.37
C LEU A 145 -14.30 16.19 -17.74
N ILE A 146 -15.01 15.70 -18.76
CA ILE A 146 -14.43 15.40 -20.07
C ILE A 146 -13.98 16.68 -20.78
N ALA A 147 -14.87 17.68 -20.91
CA ALA A 147 -14.54 18.92 -21.61
C ALA A 147 -13.34 19.65 -20.99
N LYS A 148 -13.15 19.59 -19.67
CA LYS A 148 -11.97 20.17 -19.00
C LYS A 148 -10.68 19.43 -19.37
N LEU A 149 -10.69 18.10 -19.37
CA LEU A 149 -9.51 17.33 -19.78
C LEU A 149 -9.17 17.56 -21.25
N VAL A 150 -10.18 17.57 -22.12
CA VAL A 150 -10.01 17.86 -23.56
C VAL A 150 -9.46 19.27 -23.77
N LYS A 151 -9.97 20.27 -23.05
CA LYS A 151 -9.47 21.65 -23.10
C LYS A 151 -7.97 21.74 -22.80
N HIS A 152 -7.49 21.01 -21.79
CA HIS A 152 -6.08 21.05 -21.36
C HIS A 152 -5.17 20.10 -22.14
N ARG A 153 -5.72 19.31 -23.08
CA ARG A 153 -4.97 18.30 -23.85
C ARG A 153 -3.73 18.86 -24.56
N PRO A 154 -3.78 20.01 -25.27
CA PRO A 154 -2.61 20.51 -25.99
C PRO A 154 -1.42 20.82 -25.08
N GLU A 155 -1.69 21.32 -23.87
CA GLU A 155 -0.67 21.62 -22.87
C GLU A 155 -0.12 20.32 -22.23
N ILE A 156 -0.98 19.33 -22.02
CA ILE A 156 -0.57 18.01 -21.53
C ILE A 156 0.30 17.28 -22.56
N ASP A 157 0.01 17.39 -23.86
CA ASP A 157 0.86 16.80 -24.90
C ASP A 157 2.29 17.37 -24.86
N GLN A 158 2.44 18.67 -24.54
CA GLN A 158 3.76 19.26 -24.30
C GLN A 158 4.43 18.65 -23.06
N VAL A 159 3.69 18.49 -21.96
CA VAL A 159 4.20 17.83 -20.74
C VAL A 159 4.65 16.40 -21.03
N LEU A 160 3.84 15.63 -21.78
CA LEU A 160 4.18 14.28 -22.21
C LEU A 160 5.44 14.24 -23.05
N GLY A 161 5.61 15.17 -23.99
CA GLY A 161 6.85 15.33 -24.76
C GLY A 161 8.08 15.53 -23.88
N HIS A 162 7.99 16.38 -22.86
CA HIS A 162 9.08 16.58 -21.88
C HIS A 162 9.33 15.33 -21.02
N LEU A 163 8.28 14.62 -20.62
CA LEU A 163 8.40 13.39 -19.85
C LEU A 163 8.98 12.24 -20.68
N HIS A 164 8.72 12.19 -21.99
CA HIS A 164 9.30 11.22 -22.91
C HIS A 164 10.79 11.52 -23.15
N ALA A 165 11.16 12.80 -23.33
CA ALA A 165 12.55 13.21 -23.56
C ALA A 165 13.48 12.92 -22.36
N LYS A 166 12.98 12.94 -21.11
CA LYS A 166 13.82 12.72 -19.92
C LYS A 166 14.40 11.28 -19.85
N PRO A 167 13.61 10.20 -19.98
CA PRO A 167 14.13 8.83 -20.02
C PRO A 167 14.66 8.42 -21.41
N PHE A 168 13.95 8.79 -22.49
CA PHE A 168 14.25 8.31 -23.84
C PHE A 168 15.13 9.25 -24.65
N GLY A 169 15.17 10.55 -24.36
CA GLY A 169 16.06 11.49 -25.07
C GLY A 169 17.53 11.16 -24.87
N MET A 170 17.91 10.65 -23.69
CA MET A 170 19.28 10.15 -23.45
C MET A 170 19.57 8.82 -24.16
N ALA A 171 18.56 7.97 -24.35
CA ALA A 171 18.70 6.69 -25.05
C ALA A 171 18.72 6.89 -26.58
N ALA A 172 17.77 7.66 -27.11
CA ALA A 172 17.69 8.05 -28.52
C ALA A 172 18.86 8.93 -28.96
N ALA A 173 19.35 9.86 -28.12
CA ALA A 173 20.59 10.57 -28.40
C ALA A 173 21.80 9.63 -28.39
N ARG A 174 21.88 8.67 -27.44
CA ARG A 174 22.94 7.66 -27.45
C ARG A 174 22.92 6.77 -28.69
N GLU A 175 21.74 6.46 -29.20
CA GLU A 175 21.55 5.58 -30.36
C GLU A 175 21.80 6.32 -31.69
N SER A 176 21.33 7.57 -31.81
CA SER A 176 21.61 8.42 -32.98
C SER A 176 23.08 8.88 -33.04
N LEU A 177 23.72 9.15 -31.90
CA LEU A 177 25.16 9.44 -31.83
C LEU A 177 26.05 8.20 -32.09
N LYS A 178 25.57 6.99 -31.73
CA LYS A 178 26.23 5.74 -32.13
C LYS A 178 26.14 5.51 -33.64
N GLN A 179 25.01 5.82 -34.25
CA GLN A 179 24.82 5.70 -35.70
C GLN A 179 25.60 6.76 -36.50
N SER A 180 25.83 7.95 -35.94
CA SER A 180 26.61 9.02 -36.58
C SER A 180 28.11 9.02 -36.24
N GLY A 181 28.61 8.00 -35.54
CA GLY A 181 30.04 7.85 -35.20
C GLY A 181 30.57 8.86 -34.17
N GLY A 182 29.68 9.59 -33.49
CA GLY A 182 30.05 10.62 -32.51
C GLY A 182 30.35 10.03 -31.12
N VAL A 183 31.55 10.31 -30.58
CA VAL A 183 31.90 9.94 -29.20
C VAL A 183 31.21 10.88 -28.21
N VAL A 184 30.32 10.33 -27.40
CA VAL A 184 29.61 11.06 -26.34
C VAL A 184 30.61 11.50 -25.26
N ARG A 185 30.96 12.79 -25.22
CA ARG A 185 31.66 13.41 -24.09
C ARG A 185 30.68 13.69 -22.94
N VAL A 186 30.19 12.64 -22.30
CA VAL A 186 29.73 12.76 -20.91
C VAL A 186 30.99 12.89 -20.07
N ALA A 187 31.00 13.78 -19.07
CA ALA A 187 32.07 13.84 -18.09
C ALA A 187 32.20 12.45 -17.42
N SER A 188 33.04 11.60 -17.99
CA SER A 188 33.22 10.24 -17.54
C SER A 188 34.02 10.32 -16.25
N LYS A 189 33.43 9.84 -15.16
CA LYS A 189 34.23 9.41 -14.01
C LYS A 189 35.32 8.47 -14.54
N GLN A 190 36.52 8.57 -13.99
CA GLN A 190 37.67 7.74 -14.37
C GLN A 190 37.21 6.27 -14.54
N PRO A 191 37.57 5.59 -15.65
CA PRO A 191 37.17 4.21 -15.90
C PRO A 191 37.53 3.33 -14.70
N THR A 192 36.55 2.58 -14.20
CA THR A 192 36.79 1.62 -13.11
C THR A 192 37.74 0.55 -13.61
N VAL A 193 38.95 0.50 -13.05
CA VAL A 193 39.92 -0.55 -13.37
C VAL A 193 39.52 -1.82 -12.61
N PRO A 194 39.42 -2.99 -13.27
CA PRO A 194 39.16 -4.25 -12.58
C PRO A 194 40.29 -4.56 -11.60
N VAL A 195 40.03 -4.40 -10.31
CA VAL A 195 40.92 -4.90 -9.25
C VAL A 195 40.55 -6.35 -9.02
N ALA A 196 41.49 -7.26 -9.26
CA ALA A 196 41.27 -8.67 -8.94
C ALA A 196 40.88 -8.80 -7.45
N PRO A 197 39.80 -9.52 -7.12
CA PRO A 197 39.42 -9.70 -5.73
C PRO A 197 40.58 -10.37 -4.99
N ASN A 198 40.87 -9.87 -3.79
CA ASN A 198 41.86 -10.51 -2.93
C ASN A 198 41.26 -11.84 -2.44
N ILE A 199 41.48 -12.92 -3.21
CA ILE A 199 40.96 -14.26 -2.90
C ILE A 199 41.68 -14.73 -1.63
N THR A 200 41.09 -14.45 -0.48
CA THR A 200 41.55 -14.99 0.79
C THR A 200 41.26 -16.49 0.78
N LYS A 201 42.25 -17.30 1.20
CA LYS A 201 42.02 -18.73 1.39
C LYS A 201 40.82 -18.88 2.35
N PRO A 202 39.79 -19.68 2.01
CA PRO A 202 38.62 -19.82 2.86
C PRO A 202 39.07 -20.18 4.27
N LYS A 203 38.70 -19.36 5.26
CA LYS A 203 39.00 -19.65 6.66
C LYS A 203 38.37 -21.01 6.99
N PRO A 204 39.14 -22.01 7.47
CA PRO A 204 38.59 -23.30 7.84
C PRO A 204 37.42 -23.06 8.80
N ARG A 205 36.24 -23.61 8.48
CA ARG A 205 35.10 -23.50 9.38
C ARG A 205 35.46 -24.24 10.65
N ALA A 206 35.58 -23.51 11.77
CA ALA A 206 35.66 -24.13 13.07
C ALA A 206 34.31 -24.81 13.32
N ILE A 207 34.30 -26.15 13.27
CA ILE A 207 33.13 -26.92 13.67
C ILE A 207 33.00 -26.70 15.19
N PRO A 208 31.87 -26.19 15.69
CA PRO A 208 31.67 -26.06 17.13
C PRO A 208 31.76 -27.44 17.76
N GLU A 209 32.50 -27.56 18.86
CA GLU A 209 32.61 -28.84 19.57
C GLU A 209 31.21 -29.32 19.96
N PRO A 210 30.88 -30.60 19.71
CA PRO A 210 29.56 -31.14 20.03
C PRO A 210 29.26 -30.90 21.50
N THR A 211 28.19 -30.15 21.78
CA THR A 211 27.79 -29.86 23.15
C THR A 211 27.37 -31.17 23.81
N ARG A 212 28.12 -31.63 24.80
CA ARG A 212 27.74 -32.80 25.60
C ARG A 212 26.47 -32.46 26.37
N ILE A 213 25.35 -33.02 25.93
CA ILE A 213 24.09 -32.95 26.67
C ILE A 213 24.29 -33.77 27.96
N PRO A 214 24.19 -33.18 29.14
CA PRO A 214 24.18 -33.95 30.38
C PRO A 214 22.94 -34.84 30.37
N LEU A 215 23.14 -36.17 30.31
CA LEU A 215 22.05 -37.11 30.56
C LEU A 215 21.75 -37.10 32.06
N GLU A 216 20.89 -36.18 32.49
CA GLU A 216 20.25 -36.32 33.80
C GLU A 216 19.08 -37.30 33.67
N THR A 217 19.34 -38.57 33.95
CA THR A 217 18.29 -39.56 34.15
C THR A 217 17.60 -39.30 35.48
N LYS A 218 16.55 -38.49 35.46
CA LYS A 218 15.65 -38.37 36.62
C LYS A 218 14.85 -39.66 36.76
N ALA A 219 15.40 -40.59 37.54
CA ALA A 219 14.67 -41.77 37.97
C ALA A 219 13.57 -41.32 38.94
N HIS A 220 12.31 -41.40 38.50
CA HIS A 220 11.19 -41.28 39.42
C HIS A 220 11.24 -42.47 40.39
N PRO A 221 11.01 -42.24 41.70
CA PRO A 221 10.97 -43.34 42.66
C PRO A 221 9.90 -44.34 42.21
N VAL A 222 10.23 -45.62 42.29
CA VAL A 222 9.31 -46.70 41.94
C VAL A 222 8.07 -46.55 42.83
N PRO A 223 6.85 -46.53 42.25
CA PRO A 223 5.64 -46.45 43.04
C PRO A 223 5.63 -47.60 44.05
N ASP A 224 5.41 -47.27 45.32
CA ASP A 224 5.35 -48.28 46.36
C ASP A 224 4.03 -49.05 46.21
N LEU A 225 4.12 -50.18 45.51
CA LEU A 225 3.00 -51.05 45.14
C LEU A 225 2.40 -51.80 46.35
N ASN A 226 2.99 -51.69 47.55
CA ASN A 226 2.65 -52.54 48.70
C ASN A 226 2.03 -51.78 49.90
N LYS A 227 1.64 -50.50 49.76
CA LYS A 227 1.06 -49.73 50.87
C LYS A 227 -0.44 -49.89 51.07
N LEU A 228 -1.18 -50.36 50.07
CA LEU A 228 -2.62 -50.54 50.19
C LEU A 228 -2.93 -51.97 50.63
N THR A 229 -3.56 -52.11 51.79
CA THR A 229 -4.13 -53.38 52.22
C THR A 229 -5.47 -53.62 51.52
N LEU A 230 -5.95 -54.87 51.53
CA LEU A 230 -7.28 -55.20 51.01
C LEU A 230 -8.40 -54.41 51.72
N ALA A 231 -8.20 -54.06 53.00
CA ALA A 231 -9.13 -53.23 53.76
C ALA A 231 -9.22 -51.81 53.19
N ASP A 232 -8.08 -51.18 52.87
CA ASP A 232 -8.05 -49.83 52.30
C ASP A 232 -8.74 -49.76 50.93
N ILE A 233 -8.60 -50.82 50.13
CA ILE A 233 -9.27 -50.95 48.83
C ILE A 233 -10.78 -51.06 49.01
N GLN A 234 -11.24 -51.82 50.00
CA GLN A 234 -12.67 -51.98 50.30
C GLN A 234 -13.30 -50.68 50.82
N ASP A 235 -12.58 -49.94 51.68
CA ASP A 235 -13.03 -48.65 52.19
C ASP A 235 -13.11 -47.59 51.08
N HIS A 236 -12.12 -47.53 50.18
CA HIS A 236 -12.18 -46.68 48.99
C HIS A 236 -13.36 -47.05 48.09
N GLN A 237 -13.63 -48.34 47.87
CA GLN A 237 -14.79 -48.78 47.09
C GLN A 237 -16.13 -48.46 47.77
N LYS A 238 -16.18 -48.48 49.11
CA LYS A 238 -17.36 -48.09 49.89
C LYS A 238 -17.61 -46.59 49.75
N HIS A 239 -16.58 -45.77 49.98
CA HIS A 239 -16.65 -44.31 49.80
C HIS A 239 -17.09 -43.92 48.38
N ARG A 240 -16.53 -44.56 47.35
CA ARG A 240 -16.93 -44.32 45.96
C ARG A 240 -18.40 -44.68 45.70
N ARG A 241 -18.88 -45.80 46.25
CA ARG A 241 -20.29 -46.21 46.10
C ARG A 241 -21.24 -45.26 46.80
N ASP A 242 -20.89 -44.80 47.99
CA ASP A 242 -21.74 -43.90 48.76
C ASP A 242 -21.80 -42.50 48.13
N ALA A 243 -20.66 -41.97 47.65
CA ALA A 243 -20.63 -40.73 46.86
C ALA A 243 -21.47 -40.83 45.57
N MET A 244 -21.43 -41.98 44.88
CA MET A 244 -22.25 -42.19 43.68
C MET A 244 -23.74 -42.27 44.00
N LYS A 245 -24.13 -42.91 45.11
CA LYS A 245 -25.53 -42.93 45.57
C LYS A 245 -26.03 -41.53 45.91
N GLU A 246 -25.18 -40.71 46.53
CA GLU A 246 -25.51 -39.33 46.89
C GLU A 246 -25.67 -38.44 45.66
N GLN A 247 -24.79 -38.58 44.65
CA GLN A 247 -24.95 -37.92 43.36
C GLN A 247 -26.24 -38.33 42.64
N VAL A 248 -26.59 -39.62 42.65
CA VAL A 248 -27.84 -40.11 42.03
C VAL A 248 -29.08 -39.62 42.79
N ARG A 249 -29.03 -39.55 44.12
CA ARG A 249 -30.12 -38.98 44.92
C ARG A 249 -30.29 -37.47 44.65
N ALA A 250 -29.19 -36.74 44.58
CA ALA A 250 -29.20 -35.31 44.25
C ALA A 250 -29.76 -35.07 42.84
N SER A 251 -29.33 -35.85 41.84
CA SER A 251 -29.84 -35.72 40.47
C SER A 251 -31.32 -36.09 40.36
N THR A 252 -31.77 -37.13 41.06
CA THR A 252 -33.19 -37.57 41.06
C THR A 252 -34.10 -36.54 41.76
N THR A 253 -33.65 -35.95 42.86
CA THR A 253 -34.39 -34.90 43.58
C THR A 253 -34.51 -33.63 42.73
N THR A 254 -33.43 -33.27 42.02
CA THR A 254 -33.40 -32.13 41.11
C THR A 254 -34.34 -32.33 39.91
N ALA A 255 -34.43 -33.56 39.38
CA ALA A 255 -35.35 -33.89 38.30
C ALA A 255 -36.82 -33.83 38.74
N TYR A 256 -37.16 -34.27 39.96
CA TYR A 256 -38.53 -34.25 40.47
C TYR A 256 -39.06 -32.83 40.72
N LEU A 257 -38.22 -31.91 41.22
CA LEU A 257 -38.57 -30.50 41.42
C LEU A 257 -38.71 -29.68 40.13
N ALA A 258 -38.18 -30.18 39.00
CA ALA A 258 -38.32 -29.54 37.69
C ALA A 258 -39.59 -29.95 36.93
N THR A 259 -40.41 -30.86 37.48
CA THR A 259 -41.59 -31.43 36.81
C THR A 259 -42.92 -31.13 37.53
N VAL A 260 -42.91 -30.25 38.54
CA VAL A 260 -44.07 -29.71 39.27
C VAL A 260 -44.08 -28.20 39.11
#